data_AF-A0A2H0H5V8-F1
#
_entry.id   AF-A0A2H0H5V8-F1
#
_cell.length_a   1.000
_cell.length_b   1.000
_cell.length_c   1.000
_cell.angle_alpha   90.00
_cell.angle_beta   90.00
_cell.angle_gamma   90.00
#
_symmetry.space_group_name_H-M   'P 1'
#
loop_
_entity.id
_entity.type
_entity.pdbx_description
1 polymer ?
#
loop_
_entity_poly.entity_id
_entity_poly.type
_entity_poly.pdbx_seq_one_letter_code
_entity_poly.pdbx_strand_id
1 'polypeptide(L)'
;MKFVNLSAQFAHHPAVETLHKHLEQNQLHVQLTGISGSGIAFVIAGIFEHSGKQQHVFVVPDKEQAAYFYNDLERLLSDSDTDYNL
;
A
#
# COMPACT_ATOMS: atom_id res chain seq x y z
N MET A 1 3.68 25.40 -9.42
CA MET A 1 3.24 24.48 -8.34
C MET A 1 3.75 23.10 -8.72
N LYS A 2 4.61 22.45 -7.93
CA LYS A 2 5.06 21.08 -8.22
C LYS A 2 3.94 20.13 -7.80
N PHE A 3 3.41 19.36 -8.74
CA PHE A 3 2.50 18.26 -8.41
C PHE A 3 3.32 17.17 -7.71
N VAL A 4 2.87 16.77 -6.52
CA VAL A 4 3.51 15.72 -5.74
C VAL A 4 2.81 14.41 -6.06
N ASN A 5 3.59 13.43 -6.54
CA ASN A 5 3.11 12.06 -6.63
C ASN A 5 3.21 11.43 -5.24
N LEU A 6 2.07 11.37 -4.54
CA LEU A 6 2.00 10.83 -3.18
C LEU A 6 2.32 9.34 -3.13
N SER A 7 1.91 8.57 -4.14
CA SER A 7 2.22 7.14 -4.23
C SER A 7 3.74 6.90 -4.22
N ALA A 8 4.48 7.64 -5.05
CA ALA A 8 5.93 7.55 -5.08
C ALA A 8 6.58 8.02 -3.76
N GLN A 9 6.02 9.02 -3.07
CA GLN A 9 6.55 9.45 -1.77
C GLN A 9 6.35 8.41 -0.67
N PHE A 10 5.19 7.73 -0.65
CA PHE A 10 4.93 6.66 0.29
C PHE A 10 5.77 5.42 0.00
N ALA A 11 5.91 5.03 -1.27
CA ALA A 11 6.72 3.88 -1.67
C ALA A 11 8.17 3.99 -1.19
N HIS A 12 8.78 5.18 -1.31
CA HIS A 12 10.15 5.44 -0.88
C HIS A 12 10.26 5.97 0.57
N HIS A 13 9.17 5.95 1.33
CA HIS A 13 9.21 6.41 2.71
C HIS A 13 9.97 5.39 3.58
N PRO A 14 10.92 5.81 4.45
CA PRO A 14 11.74 4.88 5.23
C PRO A 14 10.94 3.88 6.08
N ALA A 15 9.76 4.28 6.57
CA ALA A 15 8.88 3.38 7.33
C ALA A 15 8.26 2.26 6.45
N VAL A 16 7.98 2.54 5.18
CA VAL A 16 7.45 1.55 4.22
C VAL A 16 8.56 0.58 3.82
N GLU A 17 9.77 1.07 3.55
CA GLU A 17 10.93 0.21 3.33
C GLU A 17 11.25 -0.66 4.55
N THR A 18 11.08 -0.11 5.75
CA THR A 18 11.26 -0.86 7.00
C THR A 18 10.21 -1.96 7.11
N LEU A 19 8.93 -1.64 6.87
CA LEU A 19 7.85 -2.62 6.85
C LEU A 19 8.11 -3.73 5.82
N HIS A 20 8.55 -3.39 4.61
CA HIS A 20 8.93 -4.35 3.58
C HIS A 20 9.97 -5.36 4.10
N LYS A 21 11.07 -4.87 4.71
CA LYS A 21 12.11 -5.73 5.29
C LYS A 21 11.56 -6.64 6.40
N HIS A 22 10.65 -6.14 7.24
CA HIS A 22 10.03 -6.96 8.28
C HIS A 22 9.19 -8.09 7.69
N LEU A 23 8.45 -7.80 6.60
CA LEU A 23 7.66 -8.80 5.88
C LEU A 23 8.53 -9.87 5.20
N GLU A 24 9.62 -9.47 4.52
CA GLU A 24 10.57 -10.42 3.90
C GLU A 24 11.24 -11.35 4.93
N GLN A 25 11.53 -10.83 6.13
CA GLN A 25 12.16 -11.59 7.21
C GLN A 25 11.16 -12.50 7.95
N ASN A 26 9.90 -12.59 7.50
CA ASN A 26 8.82 -13.33 8.15
C ASN A 26 8.65 -12.96 9.64
N GLN A 27 8.88 -11.69 10.00
CA GLN A 27 8.59 -11.25 11.36
C GLN A 27 7.08 -11.30 11.60
N LEU A 28 6.68 -11.97 12.68
CA LEU A 28 5.32 -12.45 12.84
C LEU A 28 4.31 -11.36 13.26
N HIS A 29 4.74 -10.30 13.94
CA HIS A 29 3.84 -9.28 14.47
C HIS A 29 4.42 -7.87 14.33
N VAL A 30 3.82 -7.06 13.46
CA VAL A 30 4.15 -5.65 13.27
C VAL A 30 2.92 -4.80 13.56
N GLN A 31 3.09 -3.76 14.37
CA GLN A 31 2.05 -2.75 14.60
C GLN A 31 2.46 -1.46 13.89
N LEU A 32 1.59 -0.99 12.99
CA LEU A 32 1.74 0.31 12.36
C LEU A 32 0.98 1.37 13.16
N THR A 33 1.61 2.52 13.39
CA THR A 33 1.01 3.66 14.10
C THR A 33 1.22 4.94 13.30
N GLY A 34 0.46 6.00 13.62
CA GLY A 34 0.58 7.30 12.95
C GLY A 34 0.01 7.37 11.53
N ILE A 35 -0.73 6.36 11.10
CA ILE A 35 -1.44 6.33 9.82
C ILE A 35 -2.88 6.79 10.05
N SER A 36 -3.39 7.68 9.20
CA SER A 36 -4.75 8.19 9.28
C SER A 36 -5.39 8.29 7.89
N GLY A 37 -6.74 8.17 7.85
CA GLY A 37 -7.52 8.21 6.61
C GLY A 37 -7.06 7.17 5.59
N SER A 38 -6.98 7.56 4.32
CA SER A 38 -6.51 6.72 3.20
C SER A 38 -5.00 6.44 3.20
N GLY A 39 -4.25 6.91 4.20
CA GLY A 39 -2.80 6.68 4.27
C GLY A 39 -2.40 5.20 4.26
N ILE A 40 -3.25 4.32 4.79
CA ILE A 40 -2.98 2.88 4.79
C ILE A 40 -2.96 2.30 3.37
N ALA A 41 -3.82 2.77 2.47
CA ALA A 41 -3.85 2.29 1.08
C ALA A 41 -2.56 2.66 0.34
N PHE A 42 -2.02 3.86 0.57
CA PHE A 42 -0.71 4.27 0.03
C PHE A 42 0.45 3.44 0.56
N VAL A 43 0.46 3.14 1.88
CA VAL A 43 1.48 2.25 2.47
C VAL A 43 1.44 0.88 1.81
N ILE A 44 0.26 0.28 1.69
CA ILE A 44 0.10 -1.05 1.09
C ILE A 44 0.47 -1.05 -0.41
N ALA A 45 0.09 -0.01 -1.16
CA ALA A 45 0.51 0.14 -2.55
C ALA A 45 2.03 0.18 -2.68
N GLY A 46 2.72 0.92 -1.80
CA GLY A 46 4.18 0.94 -1.75
C GLY A 46 4.80 -0.42 -1.41
N ILE A 47 4.16 -1.23 -0.56
CA ILE A 47 4.62 -2.60 -0.28
C ILE A 47 4.52 -3.49 -1.52
N PHE A 48 3.46 -3.35 -2.32
CA PHE A 48 3.27 -4.16 -3.53
C PHE A 48 4.30 -3.83 -4.62
N GLU A 49 4.78 -2.59 -4.70
CA GLU A 49 5.86 -2.19 -5.61
C GLU A 49 7.18 -2.92 -5.32
N HIS A 50 7.48 -3.18 -4.04
CA HIS A 50 8.75 -3.77 -3.61
C HIS A 50 8.75 -5.31 -3.56
N SER A 51 7.60 -5.92 -3.25
CA SER A 51 7.54 -7.30 -2.73
C SER A 51 7.43 -8.42 -3.77
N GLY A 52 7.23 -8.11 -5.05
CA GLY A 52 6.79 -9.11 -6.04
C GLY A 52 5.39 -9.66 -5.73
N LYS A 53 4.96 -10.73 -6.41
CA LYS A 53 3.60 -11.32 -6.26
C LYS A 53 3.43 -12.05 -4.93
N GLN A 54 3.20 -11.31 -3.85
CA GLN A 54 2.79 -11.84 -2.55
C GLN A 54 1.27 -11.77 -2.40
N GLN A 55 0.67 -12.82 -1.83
CA GLN A 55 -0.76 -12.83 -1.52
C GLN A 55 -0.99 -12.28 -0.11
N HIS A 56 -1.73 -11.18 -0.02
CA HIS A 56 -2.09 -10.56 1.24
C HIS A 56 -3.58 -10.73 1.54
N VAL A 57 -3.91 -10.91 2.82
CA VAL A 57 -5.30 -10.92 3.31
C VAL A 57 -5.46 -9.75 4.26
N PHE A 58 -6.43 -8.88 3.98
CA PHE A 58 -6.75 -7.73 4.82
C PHE A 58 -8.05 -8.01 5.57
N VAL A 59 -8.02 -7.87 6.90
CA VAL A 59 -9.20 -7.95 7.76
C VAL A 59 -9.55 -6.55 8.21
N VAL A 60 -10.71 -6.06 7.78
CA VAL A 60 -11.19 -4.70 8.03
C VAL A 60 -12.43 -4.76 8.93
N PRO A 61 -12.65 -3.79 9.85
CA PRO A 61 -13.68 -3.92 10.89
C PRO A 61 -15.11 -4.06 10.38
N ASP A 62 -15.45 -3.45 9.24
CA ASP A 62 -16.78 -3.50 8.66
C ASP A 62 -16.76 -3.40 7.12
N LYS A 63 -17.92 -3.66 6.52
CA LYS A 63 -18.11 -3.69 5.07
C LYS A 63 -17.86 -2.34 4.38
N GLU A 64 -18.15 -1.24 5.06
CA GLU A 64 -18.07 0.10 4.47
C GLU A 64 -16.61 0.54 4.44
N GLN A 65 -15.88 0.38 5.54
CA GLN A 65 -14.44 0.58 5.58
C GLN A 65 -13.71 -0.36 4.60
N ALA A 66 -14.16 -1.62 4.48
CA ALA A 66 -13.59 -2.56 3.51
C ALA A 66 -13.80 -2.08 2.06
N ALA A 67 -15.00 -1.58 1.73
CA ALA A 67 -15.29 -1.05 0.40
C ALA A 67 -14.46 0.20 0.08
N TYR A 68 -14.32 1.13 1.03
CA TYR A 68 -13.46 2.31 0.85
C TYR A 68 -11.99 1.91 0.67
N PHE A 69 -11.48 1.01 1.52
CA PHE A 69 -10.10 0.51 1.42
C PHE A 69 -9.83 -0.19 0.08
N TYR A 70 -10.76 -1.03 -0.38
CA TYR A 70 -10.67 -1.69 -1.68
C TYR A 70 -10.62 -0.69 -2.84
N ASN A 71 -11.53 0.29 -2.86
CA ASN A 71 -11.58 1.29 -3.93
C ASN A 71 -10.32 2.17 -3.96
N ASP A 72 -9.78 2.52 -2.79
CA ASP A 72 -8.52 3.28 -2.70
C ASP A 72 -7.36 2.46 -3.26
N LEU A 73 -7.24 1.18 -2.88
CA LEU A 73 -6.22 0.29 -3.44
C LEU A 73 -6.38 0.07 -4.94
N GLU A 74 -7.61 -0.18 -5.41
CA GLU A 74 -7.89 -0.37 -6.83
C GLU A 74 -7.43 0.84 -7.64
N ARG A 75 -7.74 2.06 -7.20
CA ARG A 75 -7.29 3.28 -7.88
C ARG A 75 -5.77 3.41 -7.89
N LEU A 76 -5.12 3.19 -6.74
CA LEU A 76 -3.66 3.35 -6.62
C LEU A 76 -2.89 2.32 -7.44
N LEU A 77 -3.40 1.09 -7.53
CA LEU A 77 -2.76 -0.01 -8.26
C LEU A 77 -3.13 -0.02 -9.75
N SER A 78 -4.32 0.45 -10.11
CA SER A 78 -4.72 0.56 -11.52
C SER A 78 -4.00 1.71 -12.23
N ASP A 79 -3.72 2.82 -11.53
CA ASP A 79 -2.88 3.90 -12.09
C ASP A 79 -1.41 3.46 -12.29
N SER A 80 -0.97 2.37 -11.64
CA SER A 80 0.36 1.79 -11.89
C SER A 80 0.42 0.86 -13.11
N ASP A 81 -0.72 0.58 -13.78
CA ASP A 81 -0.84 -0.38 -14.88
C ASP A 81 -1.41 0.24 -16.18
N THR A 82 -0.96 1.45 -16.53
CA THR A 82 -1.06 1.95 -17.92
C THR A 82 0.12 1.47 -18.76
N ASP A 83 0.14 0.17 -19.04
CA ASP A 83 0.66 -0.39 -20.29
C ASP A 83 -0.32 -1.48 -20.77
N TYR A 84 -1.56 -1.05 -21.04
CA TYR A 84 -2.45 -1.80 -21.94
C TYR A 84 -1.92 -1.65 -23.38
N ASN A 85 -0.88 -2.42 -23.73
CA ASN A 85 -0.49 -2.70 -25.11
C ASN A 85 -0.09 -4.18 -25.23
N LEU A 86 -1.08 -5.02 -25.54
CA LEU A 86 -0.91 -6.26 -26.30
C LEU A 86 -1.76 -6.17 -27.56
#